data_AF-A0A2A9ESM7-F1
#
_entry.id   AF-A0A2A9ESM7-F1
#
_cell.length_a   1.000
_cell.length_b   1.000
_cell.length_c   1.000
_cell.angle_alpha   90.00
_cell.angle_beta   90.00
_cell.angle_gamma   90.00
#
_symmetry.space_group_name_H-M   'P 1'
#
loop_
_entity.id
_entity.type
_entity.pdbx_description
1 polymer ?
#
loop_
_entity_poly.entity_id
_entity_poly.type
_entity_poly.pdbx_seq_one_letter_code
_entity_poly.pdbx_strand_id
1 'polypeptide(L)'
;MPPRTGLAATPPPRRRSAARRLGLAAVAVSLLLTGCAVDAGTAARNAFVDHMEGTDGVLSADGFMSNDLPFLGSGLVEVRLSTDASEETLRSAVERALSFEPARGVDISALRIVSDPDLAAGDPSGAAFDLPASVSFDVEWGTPATTAADRLLALRAMPEVLDVYHDRRFDQTRLTVARGADACAVADRVERTLDAAPGAVERVSVDEGVGVDRSTCDG
;
A
#
# COMPACT_ATOMS: atom_id res chain seq x y z
N MET A 1 91.49 24.45 -55.81
CA MET A 1 90.75 25.67 -55.40
C MET A 1 89.74 25.29 -54.32
N PRO A 2 89.38 26.19 -53.39
CA PRO A 2 89.51 25.99 -51.93
C PRO A 2 88.15 25.58 -51.26
N PRO A 3 87.88 25.79 -49.95
CA PRO A 3 87.50 24.71 -49.01
C PRO A 3 86.16 24.95 -48.26
N ARG A 4 85.94 24.18 -47.17
CA ARG A 4 85.01 24.43 -46.02
C ARG A 4 83.51 24.18 -46.32
N THR A 5 82.65 23.72 -45.41
CA THR A 5 82.59 23.47 -43.95
C THR A 5 81.30 22.64 -43.78
N GLY A 6 81.26 21.54 -43.04
CA GLY A 6 80.95 21.51 -41.61
C GLY A 6 79.46 21.67 -41.33
N LEU A 7 78.79 20.65 -40.78
CA LEU A 7 77.72 20.78 -39.77
C LEU A 7 77.29 19.40 -39.24
N ALA A 8 77.25 19.33 -37.91
CA ALA A 8 76.90 18.19 -37.07
C ALA A 8 75.37 18.06 -36.89
N ALA A 9 74.96 17.18 -35.95
CA ALA A 9 73.64 17.03 -35.30
C ALA A 9 72.86 15.79 -35.80
N THR A 10 72.23 14.89 -35.01
CA THR A 10 72.00 14.67 -33.57
C THR A 10 71.49 13.22 -33.43
N PRO A 11 71.78 12.47 -32.34
CA PRO A 11 71.23 11.12 -32.15
C PRO A 11 69.71 11.11 -31.80
N PRO A 12 68.96 10.06 -32.19
CA PRO A 12 67.52 9.98 -31.96
C PRO A 12 67.15 9.67 -30.50
N PRO A 13 65.95 10.11 -30.05
CA PRO A 13 65.49 9.93 -28.67
C PRO A 13 65.13 8.48 -28.33
N ARG A 14 65.59 8.05 -27.16
CA ARG A 14 65.25 6.79 -26.49
C ARG A 14 63.76 6.72 -26.13
N ARG A 15 63.06 5.70 -26.63
CA ARG A 15 61.72 5.31 -26.14
C ARG A 15 61.81 4.87 -24.69
N ARG A 16 61.21 5.63 -23.78
CA ARG A 16 61.01 5.24 -22.38
C ARG A 16 59.81 4.32 -22.28
N SER A 17 60.04 3.08 -21.86
CA SER A 17 59.02 2.10 -21.50
C SER A 17 58.19 2.62 -20.32
N ALA A 18 56.91 2.90 -20.57
CA ALA A 18 55.94 3.25 -19.53
C ALA A 18 55.48 1.97 -18.81
N ALA A 19 56.22 1.60 -17.77
CA ALA A 19 55.72 0.70 -16.74
C ALA A 19 55.04 1.51 -15.63
N ARG A 20 54.02 0.91 -15.02
CA ARG A 20 53.39 1.25 -13.73
C ARG A 20 52.40 2.43 -13.72
N ARG A 21 51.11 2.06 -13.73
CA ARG A 21 50.01 2.60 -12.87
C ARG A 21 48.73 1.80 -13.13
N LEU A 22 48.74 0.52 -12.77
CA LEU A 22 47.55 -0.32 -12.63
C LEU A 22 47.65 -0.91 -11.22
N GLY A 23 47.03 -0.24 -10.26
CA GLY A 23 47.07 -0.65 -8.86
C GLY A 23 46.31 0.35 -8.02
N LEU A 24 45.25 -0.15 -7.36
CA LEU A 24 44.30 0.56 -6.48
C LEU A 24 43.14 1.30 -7.17
N ALA A 25 42.22 0.55 -7.78
CA ALA A 25 40.83 0.98 -7.96
C ALA A 25 39.85 -0.22 -7.86
N ALA A 26 40.15 -1.22 -7.03
CA ALA A 26 39.37 -2.46 -6.96
C ALA A 26 38.93 -2.88 -5.54
N VAL A 27 39.01 -1.99 -4.54
CA VAL A 27 38.67 -2.35 -3.13
C VAL A 27 37.54 -1.48 -2.53
N ALA A 28 37.02 -0.48 -3.25
CA ALA A 28 35.97 0.40 -2.72
C ALA A 28 34.52 -0.10 -2.97
N VAL A 29 34.30 -1.23 -3.66
CA VAL A 29 32.96 -1.76 -3.96
C VAL A 29 32.49 -2.80 -2.93
N SER A 30 33.39 -3.38 -2.15
CA SER A 30 33.06 -4.46 -1.21
C SER A 30 32.52 -3.99 0.15
N LEU A 31 32.70 -2.71 0.51
CA LEU A 31 32.19 -2.12 1.76
C LEU A 31 30.72 -1.66 1.68
N LEU A 32 30.08 -1.76 0.50
CA LEU A 32 28.64 -1.51 0.32
C LEU A 32 27.78 -2.78 0.48
N LEU A 33 28.38 -3.94 0.75
CA LEU A 33 27.68 -5.24 0.84
C LEU A 33 27.60 -5.83 2.25
N THR A 34 28.18 -5.18 3.26
CA THR A 34 28.16 -5.65 4.66
C THR A 34 27.33 -4.78 5.59
N GLY A 35 26.71 -3.71 5.09
CA GLY A 35 25.65 -3.00 5.78
C GLY A 35 24.32 -3.63 5.37
N CYS A 36 23.59 -4.16 6.35
CA CYS A 36 22.27 -4.80 6.23
C CYS A 36 21.53 -4.36 4.95
N ALA A 37 21.40 -5.26 3.96
CA ALA A 37 20.52 -5.00 2.83
C ALA A 37 19.12 -4.82 3.41
N VAL A 38 18.69 -3.57 3.55
CA VAL A 38 17.35 -3.26 4.01
C VAL A 38 16.42 -3.75 2.92
N ASP A 39 15.67 -4.79 3.27
CA ASP A 39 14.56 -5.36 2.55
C ASP A 39 13.72 -4.22 1.92
N ALA A 40 13.63 -4.17 0.59
CA ALA A 40 13.01 -3.07 -0.15
C ALA A 40 11.53 -2.89 0.25
N GLY A 41 10.83 -4.00 0.50
CA GLY A 41 9.47 -4.00 1.01
C GLY A 41 9.39 -3.41 2.42
N THR A 42 10.30 -3.80 3.32
CA THR A 42 10.36 -3.24 4.68
C THR A 42 10.69 -1.75 4.68
N ALA A 43 11.62 -1.31 3.82
CA ALA A 43 11.94 0.10 3.66
C ALA A 43 10.73 0.91 3.17
N ALA A 44 10.00 0.40 2.18
CA ALA A 44 8.79 1.06 1.67
C ALA A 44 7.66 1.08 2.70
N ARG A 45 7.45 -0.01 3.44
CA ARG A 45 6.51 -0.05 4.57
C ARG A 45 6.82 1.06 5.57
N ASN A 46 8.07 1.14 6.04
CA ASN A 46 8.47 2.14 7.02
C ASN A 46 8.30 3.56 6.45
N ALA A 47 8.68 3.79 5.19
CA ALA A 47 8.49 5.09 4.55
C ALA A 47 7.01 5.48 4.43
N PHE A 48 6.11 4.52 4.19
CA PHE A 48 4.67 4.77 4.19
C PHE A 48 4.15 5.12 5.59
N VAL A 49 4.60 4.40 6.63
CA VAL A 49 4.27 4.72 8.02
C VAL A 49 4.72 6.14 8.38
N ASP A 50 5.98 6.48 8.09
CA ASP A 50 6.53 7.82 8.32
C ASP A 50 5.76 8.89 7.52
N HIS A 51 5.33 8.57 6.29
CA HIS A 51 4.52 9.46 5.47
C HIS A 51 3.14 9.73 6.09
N MET A 52 2.54 8.75 6.77
CA MET A 52 1.23 8.91 7.42
C MET A 52 1.33 9.46 8.84
N GLU A 53 2.52 9.50 9.45
CA GLU A 53 2.72 10.00 10.81
C GLU A 53 2.20 11.44 10.96
N GLY A 54 1.42 11.68 12.02
CA GLY A 54 0.85 13.00 12.34
C GLY A 54 -0.30 13.44 11.42
N THR A 55 -0.84 12.56 10.59
CA THR A 55 -2.00 12.86 9.75
C THR A 55 -3.28 12.84 10.57
N ASP A 56 -4.03 13.94 10.57
CA ASP A 56 -5.31 14.02 11.26
C ASP A 56 -6.28 12.93 10.79
N GLY A 57 -6.97 12.29 11.76
CA GLY A 57 -7.91 11.22 11.50
C GLY A 57 -7.30 9.85 11.19
N VAL A 58 -5.96 9.73 11.13
CA VAL A 58 -5.27 8.43 11.02
C VAL A 58 -4.95 7.90 12.41
N LEU A 59 -5.44 6.70 12.73
CA LEU A 59 -5.14 6.00 13.97
C LEU A 59 -3.85 5.19 13.86
N SER A 60 -3.65 4.53 12.73
CA SER A 60 -2.41 3.81 12.42
C SER A 60 -2.25 3.64 10.91
N ALA A 61 -1.01 3.44 10.48
CA ALA A 61 -0.67 3.04 9.13
C ALA A 61 0.24 1.80 9.20
N ASP A 62 0.11 0.91 8.22
CA ASP A 62 0.95 -0.27 8.10
C ASP A 62 1.10 -0.69 6.62
N GLY A 63 1.81 -1.78 6.35
CA GLY A 63 1.89 -2.37 5.03
C GLY A 63 2.33 -3.83 5.06
N PHE A 64 1.65 -4.64 4.24
CA PHE A 64 2.01 -6.03 3.96
C PHE A 64 2.84 -6.05 2.67
N MET A 65 4.12 -5.77 2.81
CA MET A 65 5.10 -5.80 1.72
C MET A 65 5.90 -7.10 1.77
N SER A 66 6.01 -7.76 0.63
CA SER A 66 6.89 -8.91 0.41
C SER A 66 8.07 -8.49 -0.46
N ASN A 67 9.22 -9.11 -0.24
CA ASN A 67 10.35 -9.00 -1.16
C ASN A 67 10.24 -10.08 -2.24
N ASP A 68 10.18 -9.65 -3.49
CA ASP A 68 10.23 -10.56 -4.64
C ASP A 68 11.69 -10.84 -5.05
N LEU A 69 12.59 -9.88 -4.84
CA LEU A 69 14.06 -9.93 -5.04
C LEU A 69 14.75 -8.94 -4.08
N PRO A 70 16.08 -8.96 -3.87
CA PRO A 70 16.76 -8.04 -2.95
C PRO A 70 16.58 -6.54 -3.24
N PHE A 71 16.04 -6.19 -4.40
CA PHE A 71 15.77 -4.80 -4.83
C PHE A 71 14.35 -4.59 -5.34
N LEU A 72 13.48 -5.61 -5.25
CA LEU A 72 12.08 -5.53 -5.67
C LEU A 72 11.17 -5.94 -4.53
N GLY A 73 10.14 -5.14 -4.28
CA GLY A 73 9.09 -5.47 -3.33
C GLY A 73 7.72 -5.28 -3.95
N SER A 74 6.75 -6.06 -3.50
CA SER A 74 5.35 -5.85 -3.85
C SER A 74 4.45 -6.04 -2.64
N GLY A 75 3.29 -5.38 -2.64
CA GLY A 75 2.36 -5.54 -1.54
C GLY A 75 1.23 -4.53 -1.51
N LEU A 76 0.58 -4.45 -0.35
CA LEU A 76 -0.48 -3.49 -0.08
C LEU A 76 -0.15 -2.70 1.19
N VAL A 77 -0.52 -1.43 1.19
CA VAL A 77 -0.45 -0.58 2.39
C VAL A 77 -1.82 -0.49 3.03
N GLU A 78 -1.87 -0.23 4.33
CA GLU A 78 -3.11 -0.11 5.10
C GLU A 78 -3.12 1.21 5.86
N VAL A 79 -4.26 1.90 5.84
CA VAL A 79 -4.54 3.04 6.71
C VAL A 79 -5.78 2.76 7.55
N ARG A 80 -5.62 2.84 8.87
CA ARG A 80 -6.72 2.77 9.83
C ARG A 80 -7.12 4.19 10.22
N LEU A 81 -8.38 4.53 9.99
CA LEU A 81 -8.95 5.86 10.15
C LEU A 81 -9.91 5.89 11.33
N SER A 82 -9.99 7.05 11.99
CA SER A 82 -10.91 7.26 13.10
C SER A 82 -12.36 7.31 12.61
N THR A 83 -13.23 6.57 13.30
CA THR A 83 -14.68 6.66 13.09
C THR A 83 -15.26 8.01 13.53
N ASP A 84 -14.55 8.80 14.33
CA ASP A 84 -15.07 10.10 14.80
C ASP A 84 -14.54 11.28 13.98
N ALA A 85 -13.62 11.03 13.04
CA ALA A 85 -13.08 12.05 12.17
C ALA A 85 -14.15 12.63 11.24
N SER A 86 -14.05 13.93 10.95
CA SER A 86 -14.93 14.62 10.00
C SER A 86 -14.73 14.11 8.57
N GLU A 87 -15.72 14.33 7.70
CA GLU A 87 -15.61 13.92 6.28
C GLU A 87 -14.40 14.56 5.58
N GLU A 88 -14.12 15.84 5.87
CA GLU A 88 -12.96 16.57 5.33
C GLU A 88 -11.65 15.94 5.80
N THR A 89 -11.56 15.58 7.08
CA THR A 89 -10.40 14.90 7.66
C THR A 89 -10.18 13.54 7.00
N LEU A 90 -11.23 12.74 6.82
CA LEU A 90 -11.13 11.42 6.18
C LEU A 90 -10.69 11.53 4.71
N ARG A 91 -11.26 12.48 3.96
CA ARG A 91 -10.84 12.76 2.57
C ARG A 91 -9.37 13.12 2.51
N SER A 92 -8.93 14.04 3.37
CA SER A 92 -7.54 14.49 3.43
C SER A 92 -6.58 13.33 3.79
N ALA A 93 -6.98 12.45 4.72
CA ALA A 93 -6.18 11.29 5.10
C ALA A 93 -6.04 10.28 3.94
N VAL A 94 -7.14 9.99 3.22
CA VAL A 94 -7.12 9.10 2.04
C VAL A 94 -6.30 9.71 0.90
N GLU A 95 -6.44 11.02 0.64
CA GLU A 95 -5.63 11.74 -0.35
C GLU A 95 -4.14 11.68 0.00
N ARG A 96 -3.80 11.88 1.28
CA ARG A 96 -2.42 11.74 1.73
C ARG A 96 -1.90 10.32 1.51
N ALA A 97 -2.66 9.28 1.86
CA ALA A 97 -2.25 7.90 1.68
C ALA A 97 -1.97 7.57 0.19
N LEU A 98 -2.84 8.00 -0.72
CA LEU A 98 -2.72 7.74 -2.16
C LEU A 98 -1.71 8.66 -2.88
N SER A 99 -1.23 9.71 -2.22
CA SER A 99 -0.13 10.55 -2.73
C SER A 99 1.25 10.04 -2.34
N PHE A 100 1.35 8.95 -1.57
CA PHE A 100 2.62 8.31 -1.27
C PHE A 100 3.30 7.81 -2.55
N GLU A 101 4.57 8.14 -2.73
CA GLU A 101 5.37 7.67 -3.86
C GLU A 101 6.34 6.58 -3.39
N PRO A 102 6.09 5.30 -3.73
CA PRO A 102 7.02 4.24 -3.36
C PRO A 102 8.38 4.43 -4.03
N ALA A 103 9.44 4.05 -3.34
CA ALA A 103 10.78 4.05 -3.91
C ALA A 103 10.85 3.15 -5.16
N ARG A 104 11.81 3.45 -6.05
CA ARG A 104 12.01 2.64 -7.27
C ARG A 104 12.20 1.16 -6.93
N GLY A 105 11.51 0.29 -7.67
CA GLY A 105 11.55 -1.16 -7.48
C GLY A 105 10.48 -1.69 -6.53
N VAL A 106 9.68 -0.84 -5.91
CA VAL A 106 8.54 -1.26 -5.08
C VAL A 106 7.24 -1.03 -5.83
N ASP A 107 6.42 -2.08 -5.90
CA ASP A 107 5.12 -2.08 -6.55
C ASP A 107 4.01 -2.23 -5.50
N ILE A 108 3.26 -1.16 -5.26
CA ILE A 108 2.10 -1.22 -4.37
C ILE A 108 0.88 -1.54 -5.24
N SER A 109 0.21 -2.65 -4.98
CA SER A 109 -0.96 -3.07 -5.75
C SER A 109 -2.25 -2.44 -5.25
N ALA A 110 -2.33 -2.13 -3.95
CA ALA A 110 -3.55 -1.62 -3.32
C ALA A 110 -3.28 -0.84 -2.03
N LEU A 111 -4.23 0.04 -1.71
CA LEU A 111 -4.42 0.62 -0.38
C LEU A 111 -5.63 -0.04 0.28
N ARG A 112 -5.46 -0.59 1.48
CA ARG A 112 -6.54 -1.00 2.36
C ARG A 112 -6.95 0.18 3.24
N ILE A 113 -8.23 0.53 3.19
CA ILE A 113 -8.83 1.54 4.06
C ILE A 113 -9.60 0.79 5.13
N VAL A 114 -9.28 1.07 6.40
CA VAL A 114 -9.98 0.52 7.56
C VAL A 114 -10.54 1.68 8.37
N SER A 115 -11.80 1.60 8.76
CA SER A 115 -12.48 2.50 9.68
C SER A 115 -13.29 1.63 10.62
N ASP A 116 -12.65 1.23 11.71
CA ASP A 116 -13.20 0.36 12.75
C ASP A 116 -13.28 1.19 14.03
N PRO A 117 -14.37 1.14 14.82
CA PRO A 117 -14.28 1.59 16.20
C PRO A 117 -13.09 0.94 16.87
N ASP A 118 -12.36 1.69 17.68
CA ASP A 118 -11.12 1.24 18.30
C ASP A 118 -11.41 0.07 19.25
N LEU A 119 -11.44 -1.15 18.69
CA LEU A 119 -11.44 -2.41 19.42
C LEU A 119 -10.03 -2.52 19.96
N ALA A 120 -9.77 -1.86 21.08
CA ALA A 120 -8.55 -1.99 21.84
C ALA A 120 -8.30 -3.47 22.14
N ALA A 121 -7.58 -4.16 21.24
CA ALA A 121 -6.96 -5.49 21.24
C ALA A 121 -7.42 -6.58 22.24
N GLY A 122 -8.65 -6.59 22.73
CA GLY A 122 -8.97 -7.44 23.87
C GLY A 122 -10.43 -7.42 24.31
N ASP A 123 -11.33 -7.90 23.47
CA ASP A 123 -12.35 -8.88 23.88
C ASP A 123 -13.08 -9.49 22.67
N PRO A 124 -12.69 -10.68 22.18
CA PRO A 124 -13.43 -11.38 21.12
C PRO A 124 -14.74 -12.06 21.60
N SER A 125 -15.15 -11.89 22.87
CA SER A 125 -16.08 -12.81 23.54
C SER A 125 -17.48 -12.29 23.96
N GLY A 126 -17.95 -11.14 23.48
CA GLY A 126 -19.40 -11.01 23.25
C GLY A 126 -20.15 -9.81 23.84
N ALA A 127 -19.84 -8.61 23.37
CA ALA A 127 -20.77 -7.48 23.41
C ALA A 127 -20.94 -6.88 21.98
N ALA A 128 -21.26 -7.72 21.00
CA ALA A 128 -21.20 -7.42 19.57
C ALA A 128 -22.42 -6.68 18.98
N PHE A 129 -23.25 -5.99 19.78
CA PHE A 129 -24.53 -5.45 19.28
C PHE A 129 -24.64 -3.93 19.25
N ASP A 130 -23.74 -3.19 19.91
CA ASP A 130 -23.72 -1.71 19.91
C ASP A 130 -22.35 -1.15 19.46
N LEU A 131 -21.52 -1.95 18.79
CA LEU A 131 -20.27 -1.46 18.23
C LEU A 131 -20.58 -0.58 17.01
N PRO A 132 -19.89 0.57 16.85
CA PRO A 132 -19.96 1.35 15.62
C PRO A 132 -19.64 0.47 14.39
N ALA A 133 -20.20 0.84 13.24
CA ALA A 133 -19.97 0.09 12.01
C ALA A 133 -18.47 0.02 11.68
N SER A 134 -17.99 -1.19 11.38
CA SER A 134 -16.63 -1.41 10.89
C SER A 134 -16.63 -1.45 9.36
N VAL A 135 -15.72 -0.71 8.74
CA VAL A 135 -15.58 -0.63 7.28
C VAL A 135 -14.13 -0.93 6.92
N SER A 136 -13.92 -1.99 6.13
CA SER A 136 -12.62 -2.38 5.61
C SER A 136 -12.75 -2.73 4.13
N PHE A 137 -12.00 -2.04 3.27
CA PHE A 137 -12.00 -2.35 1.84
C PHE A 137 -10.68 -1.98 1.17
N ASP A 138 -10.33 -2.76 0.15
CA ASP A 138 -9.17 -2.49 -0.70
C ASP A 138 -9.53 -1.60 -1.90
N VAL A 139 -8.70 -0.60 -2.19
CA VAL A 139 -8.70 0.16 -3.45
C VAL A 139 -7.41 -0.09 -4.21
N GLU A 140 -7.51 -0.21 -5.53
CA GLU A 140 -6.34 -0.41 -6.39
C GLU A 140 -5.43 0.82 -6.35
N TRP A 141 -4.13 0.59 -6.37
CA TRP A 141 -3.17 1.67 -6.39
C TRP A 141 -3.32 2.51 -7.67
N GLY A 142 -3.33 3.84 -7.53
CA GLY A 142 -3.67 4.75 -8.63
C GLY A 142 -5.16 5.06 -8.79
N THR A 143 -6.04 4.45 -7.99
CA THR A 143 -7.44 4.92 -7.84
C THR A 143 -7.44 6.40 -7.43
N PRO A 144 -8.26 7.26 -8.04
CA PRO A 144 -8.39 8.65 -7.60
C PRO A 144 -8.79 8.74 -6.11
N ALA A 145 -8.09 9.57 -5.34
CA ALA A 145 -8.36 9.71 -3.91
C ALA A 145 -9.81 10.13 -3.59
N THR A 146 -10.40 10.96 -4.46
CA THR A 146 -11.81 11.36 -4.35
C THR A 146 -12.73 10.15 -4.42
N THR A 147 -12.49 9.23 -5.37
CA THR A 147 -13.26 7.98 -5.50
C THR A 147 -13.10 7.10 -4.26
N ALA A 148 -11.87 6.89 -3.78
CA ALA A 148 -11.64 6.07 -2.58
C ALA A 148 -12.32 6.66 -1.34
N ALA A 149 -12.23 7.98 -1.15
CA ALA A 149 -12.87 8.66 -0.02
C ALA A 149 -14.41 8.69 -0.14
N ASP A 150 -14.96 8.88 -1.34
CA ASP A 150 -16.41 8.82 -1.58
C ASP A 150 -16.97 7.43 -1.22
N ARG A 151 -16.23 6.36 -1.52
CA ARG A 151 -16.62 4.98 -1.14
C ARG A 151 -16.66 4.80 0.36
N LEU A 152 -15.61 5.25 1.07
CA LEU A 152 -15.55 5.20 2.53
C LEU A 152 -16.75 5.94 3.16
N LEU A 153 -17.00 7.16 2.72
CA LEU A 153 -18.07 8.00 3.25
C LEU A 153 -19.46 7.41 2.95
N ALA A 154 -19.65 6.89 1.73
CA ALA A 154 -20.89 6.22 1.35
C ALA A 154 -21.16 4.99 2.21
N LEU A 155 -20.16 4.14 2.48
CA LEU A 155 -20.31 2.97 3.36
C LEU A 155 -20.63 3.39 4.80
N ARG A 156 -19.93 4.40 5.33
CA ARG A 156 -20.18 4.93 6.68
C ARG A 156 -21.57 5.55 6.85
N ALA A 157 -22.16 6.04 5.77
CA ALA A 157 -23.50 6.60 5.77
C ALA A 157 -24.62 5.53 5.70
N MET A 158 -24.28 4.24 5.67
CA MET A 158 -25.26 3.13 5.69
C MET A 158 -25.48 2.64 7.12
N PRO A 159 -26.48 3.14 7.87
CA PRO A 159 -26.72 2.72 9.26
C PRO A 159 -27.08 1.24 9.41
N GLU A 160 -27.49 0.59 8.32
CA GLU A 160 -27.81 -0.84 8.29
C GLU A 160 -26.56 -1.73 8.15
N VAL A 161 -25.41 -1.16 7.81
CA VAL A 161 -24.13 -1.87 7.72
C VAL A 161 -23.47 -1.88 9.08
N LEU A 162 -23.20 -3.08 9.62
CA LEU A 162 -22.48 -3.25 10.88
C LEU A 162 -21.00 -3.59 10.65
N ASP A 163 -20.72 -4.37 9.60
CA ASP A 163 -19.36 -4.72 9.20
C ASP A 163 -19.32 -4.91 7.67
N VAL A 164 -18.35 -4.32 7.01
CA VAL A 164 -18.00 -4.63 5.62
C VAL A 164 -16.52 -4.92 5.55
N TYR A 165 -16.17 -6.08 5.02
CA TYR A 165 -14.81 -6.47 4.71
C TYR A 165 -14.70 -6.84 3.24
N HIS A 166 -13.95 -6.08 2.44
CA HIS A 166 -13.70 -6.36 1.04
C HIS A 166 -12.22 -6.60 0.77
N ASP A 167 -11.85 -7.85 0.47
CA ASP A 167 -10.49 -8.22 0.06
C ASP A 167 -10.46 -8.49 -1.45
N ARG A 168 -9.79 -7.60 -2.19
CA ARG A 168 -9.71 -7.69 -3.65
C ARG A 168 -8.88 -8.86 -4.15
N ARG A 169 -7.97 -9.42 -3.32
CA ARG A 169 -7.09 -10.52 -3.75
C ARG A 169 -7.87 -11.83 -3.90
N PHE A 170 -8.95 -11.98 -3.14
CA PHE A 170 -9.82 -13.15 -3.16
C PHE A 170 -11.17 -12.88 -3.83
N ASP A 171 -11.39 -11.65 -4.32
CA ASP A 171 -12.68 -11.17 -4.83
C ASP A 171 -13.83 -11.49 -3.86
N GLN A 172 -13.56 -11.30 -2.57
CA GLN A 172 -14.49 -11.64 -1.50
C GLN A 172 -14.90 -10.38 -0.76
N THR A 173 -16.20 -10.16 -0.68
CA THR A 173 -16.77 -9.18 0.24
C THR A 173 -17.59 -9.91 1.29
N ARG A 174 -17.33 -9.67 2.57
CA ARG A 174 -18.19 -10.08 3.67
C ARG A 174 -18.95 -8.86 4.17
N LEU A 175 -20.25 -9.02 4.34
CA LEU A 175 -21.14 -7.96 4.82
C LEU A 175 -21.96 -8.49 6.00
N THR A 176 -21.91 -7.78 7.12
CA THR A 176 -22.81 -7.97 8.25
C THR A 176 -23.82 -6.83 8.30
N VAL A 177 -25.12 -7.17 8.33
CA VAL A 177 -26.22 -6.20 8.34
C VAL A 177 -27.00 -6.19 9.65
N ALA A 178 -27.55 -5.03 9.99
CA ALA A 178 -28.40 -4.84 11.15
C ALA A 178 -29.66 -5.71 11.08
N ARG A 179 -30.12 -6.14 12.26
CA ARG A 179 -31.36 -6.91 12.45
C ARG A 179 -32.55 -6.18 11.79
N GLY A 180 -33.36 -6.93 11.05
CA GLY A 180 -34.55 -6.41 10.35
C GLY A 180 -34.26 -5.54 9.12
N ALA A 181 -32.99 -5.33 8.74
CA ALA A 181 -32.65 -4.72 7.46
C ALA A 181 -32.85 -5.71 6.30
N ASP A 182 -33.17 -5.18 5.12
CA ASP A 182 -33.16 -5.96 3.89
C ASP A 182 -31.72 -6.24 3.45
N ALA A 183 -31.20 -7.41 3.85
CA ALA A 183 -29.82 -7.82 3.57
C ALA A 183 -29.47 -7.79 2.08
N CYS A 184 -30.43 -8.09 1.20
CA CYS A 184 -30.24 -8.10 -0.24
C CYS A 184 -30.12 -6.67 -0.78
N ALA A 185 -31.04 -5.78 -0.41
CA ALA A 185 -30.97 -4.38 -0.81
C ALA A 185 -29.74 -3.64 -0.24
N VAL A 186 -29.29 -4.00 0.97
CA VAL A 186 -28.04 -3.49 1.53
C VAL A 186 -26.83 -4.02 0.75
N ALA A 187 -26.78 -5.31 0.46
CA ALA A 187 -25.70 -5.89 -0.34
C ALA A 187 -25.60 -5.24 -1.73
N ASP A 188 -26.72 -5.04 -2.43
CA ASP A 188 -26.73 -4.38 -3.74
C ASP A 188 -26.26 -2.92 -3.69
N ARG A 189 -26.47 -2.22 -2.55
CA ARG A 189 -25.90 -0.89 -2.33
C ARG A 189 -24.39 -0.97 -2.10
N VAL A 190 -23.94 -1.90 -1.27
CA VAL A 190 -22.52 -2.11 -0.98
C VAL A 190 -21.74 -2.53 -2.23
N GLU A 191 -22.27 -3.45 -3.05
CA GLU A 191 -21.67 -3.86 -4.33
C GLU A 191 -21.48 -2.65 -5.26
N ARG A 192 -22.52 -1.81 -5.41
CA ARG A 192 -22.42 -0.59 -6.23
C ARG A 192 -21.46 0.44 -5.67
N THR A 193 -21.41 0.60 -4.34
CA THR A 193 -20.46 1.52 -3.71
C THR A 193 -19.03 1.05 -3.92
N LEU A 194 -18.76 -0.25 -3.76
CA LEU A 194 -17.42 -0.80 -3.93
C LEU A 194 -17.01 -1.02 -5.39
N ASP A 195 -17.95 -0.92 -6.33
CA ASP A 195 -17.77 -1.33 -7.74
C ASP A 195 -17.38 -2.82 -7.83
N ALA A 196 -17.97 -3.64 -6.95
CA ALA A 196 -17.75 -5.07 -6.90
C ALA A 196 -18.61 -5.80 -7.95
N ALA A 197 -18.16 -6.97 -8.40
CA ALA A 197 -18.93 -7.79 -9.32
C ALA A 197 -20.27 -8.20 -8.68
N PRO A 198 -21.37 -8.28 -9.46
CA PRO A 198 -22.66 -8.68 -8.92
C PRO A 198 -22.58 -10.05 -8.23
N GLY A 199 -22.89 -10.10 -6.93
CA GLY A 199 -22.81 -11.31 -6.11
C GLY A 199 -21.45 -11.63 -5.48
N ALA A 200 -20.47 -10.72 -5.58
CA ALA A 200 -19.19 -10.84 -4.87
C ALA A 200 -19.34 -10.65 -3.34
N VAL A 201 -20.52 -10.20 -2.88
CA VAL A 201 -20.82 -10.07 -1.45
C VAL A 201 -21.40 -11.37 -0.88
N GLU A 202 -20.61 -12.02 -0.04
CA GLU A 202 -21.05 -12.97 0.98
C GLU A 202 -21.77 -12.18 2.08
N ARG A 203 -23.05 -12.52 2.30
CA ARG A 203 -23.94 -11.79 3.20
C ARG A 203 -24.07 -12.57 4.50
N VAL A 204 -23.98 -11.90 5.64
CA VAL A 204 -24.22 -12.47 6.97
C VAL A 204 -25.27 -11.62 7.67
N SER A 205 -26.43 -12.22 7.96
CA SER A 205 -27.45 -11.56 8.77
C SER A 205 -27.25 -11.87 10.25
N VAL A 206 -27.34 -10.84 11.09
CA VAL A 206 -27.29 -10.97 12.55
C VAL A 206 -28.47 -11.76 13.11
N ASP A 207 -29.58 -11.85 12.37
CA ASP A 207 -30.78 -12.55 12.82
C ASP A 207 -30.64 -14.07 12.83
N GLU A 208 -29.82 -14.63 11.94
CA GLU A 208 -29.74 -16.09 11.77
C GLU A 208 -28.40 -16.66 12.19
N GLY A 209 -27.32 -15.86 12.25
CA GLY A 209 -25.97 -16.41 12.38
C GLY A 209 -25.61 -17.36 11.23
N VAL A 210 -26.40 -17.32 10.15
CA VAL A 210 -26.27 -18.10 8.93
C VAL A 210 -26.02 -17.12 7.79
N GLY A 211 -25.10 -17.48 6.89
CA GLY A 211 -24.87 -16.71 5.67
C GLY A 211 -26.15 -16.66 4.82
N VAL A 212 -26.53 -15.47 4.38
CA VAL A 212 -27.66 -15.27 3.46
C VAL A 212 -27.16 -15.56 2.04
N ASP A 213 -27.55 -16.69 1.48
CA ASP A 213 -27.23 -17.05 0.09
C ASP A 213 -27.98 -16.13 -0.88
N ARG A 214 -27.34 -15.74 -1.99
CA ARG A 214 -27.97 -14.94 -3.04
C ARG A 214 -29.25 -15.57 -3.57
N SER A 215 -29.36 -16.90 -3.58
CA SER A 215 -30.58 -17.59 -4.01
C SER A 215 -31.83 -17.24 -3.20
N THR A 216 -31.68 -16.68 -2.00
CA THR A 216 -32.82 -16.21 -1.19
C THR A 216 -33.26 -14.78 -1.53
N CYS A 217 -32.55 -14.08 -2.41
CA CYS A 217 -32.84 -12.69 -2.80
C CYS A 217 -33.66 -12.56 -4.10
N ASP A 218 -33.76 -13.61 -4.92
CA ASP A 218 -34.45 -13.57 -6.23
C ASP A 218 -35.98 -13.83 -6.15
N GLY A 219 -36.61 -13.43 -5.03
CA GLY A 219 -38.04 -13.64 -4.75
C GLY A 219 -38.98 -12.59 -5.32
#